data_AF-A0A352BFC1-F1
#
_entry.id   AF-A0A352BFC1-F1
#
_cell.length_a   1.000
_cell.length_b   1.000
_cell.length_c   1.000
_cell.angle_alpha   90.00
_cell.angle_beta   90.00
_cell.angle_gamma   90.00
#
_symmetry.space_group_name_H-M   'P 1'
#
loop_
_entity.id
_entity.type
_entity.pdbx_description
1 polymer ?
#
loop_
_entity_poly.entity_id
_entity_poly.type
_entity_poly.pdbx_seq_one_letter_code
_entity_poly.pdbx_strand_id
1 'polypeptide(L)' 'MATLYTHQDQNVHKTWFLMTAFFVFVILVTWVFSQVMQNPVILYGGVLFAVGMNIWSYWYSDSLVIKMSGA' A
#
# COMPACT_ATOMS: atom_id res chain seq x y z
N MET A 1 -17.75 -27.81 -6.39
CA MET A 1 -17.60 -27.61 -4.93
C MET A 1 -16.65 -26.44 -4.73
N ALA A 2 -17.14 -25.29 -4.26
CA ALA A 2 -16.29 -24.12 -4.03
C ALA A 2 -15.44 -24.40 -2.78
N THR A 3 -14.15 -24.57 -2.97
CA THR A 3 -13.21 -24.80 -1.87
C THR A 3 -12.96 -23.45 -1.17
N LEU A 4 -12.79 -23.45 0.15
CA LEU A 4 -12.45 -22.27 0.97
C LEU A 4 -11.24 -21.48 0.44
N TYR A 5 -10.38 -22.12 -0.37
CA TYR A 5 -9.22 -21.52 -1.02
C TYR A 5 -9.54 -20.65 -2.24
N THR A 6 -10.74 -20.73 -2.81
CA THR A 6 -11.11 -20.00 -4.04
C THR A 6 -11.21 -18.49 -3.83
N HIS A 7 -11.41 -18.03 -2.59
CA HIS A 7 -11.48 -16.60 -2.23
C HIS A 7 -10.15 -16.01 -1.73
N GLN A 8 -9.15 -16.85 -1.46
CA GLN A 8 -7.86 -16.40 -0.91
C GLN A 8 -7.03 -15.65 -1.95
N ASP A 9 -6.99 -16.16 -3.20
CA ASP A 9 -6.31 -15.49 -4.32
C ASP A 9 -6.97 -14.17 -4.71
N GLN A 10 -8.29 -14.03 -4.52
CA GLN A 10 -9.00 -12.78 -4.79
C GLN A 10 -8.65 -11.68 -3.78
N ASN A 11 -8.38 -12.05 -2.53
CA ASN A 11 -8.03 -11.08 -1.48
C ASN A 11 -6.60 -10.56 -1.65
N VAL A 12 -5.65 -11.41 -2.08
CA VAL A 12 -4.27 -10.99 -2.34
C VAL A 12 -4.20 -9.94 -3.46
N HIS A 13 -4.90 -10.18 -4.57
CA HIS A 13 -4.95 -9.21 -5.68
C HIS A 13 -5.58 -7.88 -5.27
N LYS A 14 -6.62 -7.90 -4.44
CA LYS A 14 -7.25 -6.67 -3.93
C LYS A 14 -6.31 -5.90 -2.99
N THR A 15 -5.55 -6.59 -2.14
CA THR A 15 -4.55 -5.96 -1.27
C THR A 15 -3.45 -5.31 -2.09
N TRP A 16 -2.90 -6.01 -3.07
CA TRP A 16 -1.89 -5.45 -3.99
C TRP A 16 -2.40 -4.26 -4.79
N PHE A 17 -3.65 -4.33 -5.26
CA PHE A 17 -4.28 -3.21 -5.95
C PHE A 17 -4.42 -1.99 -5.04
N LEU A 18 -4.92 -2.16 -3.81
CA LEU A 18 -5.06 -1.08 -2.84
C LEU A 18 -3.71 -0.46 -2.47
N MET A 19 -2.69 -1.28 -2.21
CA MET A 19 -1.34 -0.81 -1.87
C MET A 19 -0.69 -0.03 -3.02
N THR A 20 -0.83 -0.52 -4.25
CA THR A 20 -0.30 0.15 -5.45
C THR A 20 -1.06 1.43 -5.75
N ALA A 21 -2.39 1.41 -5.67
CA ALA A 21 -3.22 2.60 -5.86
C ALA A 21 -2.88 3.69 -4.83
N PHE A 22 -2.70 3.32 -3.57
CA PHE A 22 -2.28 4.23 -2.51
C PHE A 22 -0.88 4.81 -2.79
N PHE A 23 0.06 3.98 -3.21
CA PHE A 23 1.42 4.42 -3.56
C PHE A 23 1.41 5.47 -4.68
N VAL A 24 0.70 5.17 -5.78
CA VAL A 24 0.56 6.09 -6.93
C VAL A 24 -0.13 7.39 -6.50
N PHE A 25 -1.16 7.29 -5.66
CA PHE A 25 -1.87 8.46 -5.13
C PHE A 25 -0.94 9.39 -4.35
N VAL A 26 -0.13 8.85 -3.43
CA VAL A 26 0.82 9.66 -2.64
C VAL A 26 1.89 10.31 -3.54
N ILE A 27 2.38 9.59 -4.54
CA ILE A 27 3.33 10.15 -5.52
C ILE A 27 2.69 11.30 -6.30
N LEU A 28 1.45 11.14 -6.79
CA LEU A 28 0.77 12.20 -7.53
C LEU A 28 0.57 13.45 -6.67
N VAL A 29 0.12 13.28 -5.43
CA VAL A 29 -0.06 14.39 -4.49
C VAL A 29 1.27 15.10 -4.25
N THR A 30 2.31 14.36 -3.86
CA THR A 30 3.62 14.94 -3.54
C THR A 30 4.31 15.55 -4.75
N TRP A 31 4.05 15.04 -5.95
CA TRP A 31 4.48 15.64 -7.21
C TRP A 31 3.82 17.00 -7.46
N VAL A 32 2.48 17.10 -7.32
CA VAL A 32 1.78 18.38 -7.45
C VAL A 32 2.30 19.40 -6.43
N PHE A 33 2.45 19.01 -5.17
CA PHE A 33 3.00 19.89 -4.13
C PHE A 33 4.44 20.31 -4.40
N SER A 34 5.27 19.39 -4.93
CA SER A 34 6.64 19.70 -5.32
C SER A 34 6.70 20.78 -6.41
N GLN A 35 5.79 20.74 -7.39
CA GLN A 35 5.68 21.77 -8.43
C GLN A 35 5.19 23.10 -7.87
N VAL A 36 4.13 23.11 -7.05
CA VAL A 36 3.57 24.36 -6.49
C VAL A 36 4.57 25.06 -5.58
N MET A 37 5.30 24.29 -4.76
CA MET A 37 6.28 24.84 -3.81
C MET A 37 7.68 24.98 -4.41
N GLN A 38 7.87 24.64 -5.70
CA GLN A 38 9.16 24.65 -6.40
C GLN A 38 10.27 23.94 -5.61
N ASN A 39 9.91 22.89 -4.88
CA ASN A 39 10.83 22.19 -3.98
C ASN A 39 10.80 20.67 -4.26
N PRO A 40 11.86 20.12 -4.89
CA PRO A 40 11.93 18.70 -5.21
C PRO A 40 12.10 17.81 -3.97
N VAL A 41 12.51 18.37 -2.82
CA VAL A 41 12.66 17.62 -1.56
C VAL A 41 11.32 17.01 -1.12
N ILE A 42 10.20 17.67 -1.41
CA ILE A 42 8.85 17.18 -1.08
C ILE A 42 8.54 15.87 -1.83
N LEU A 43 8.96 15.76 -3.10
CA LEU A 43 8.80 14.55 -3.87
C LEU A 43 9.62 13.40 -3.27
N TYR A 44 10.90 13.66 -2.95
CA TYR A 44 11.78 12.64 -2.36
C TYR A 44 11.29 12.15 -1.00
N GLY A 45 10.86 13.07 -0.13
CA GLY A 45 10.26 12.73 1.17
C GLY A 45 8.94 11.96 1.02
N GLY A 46 8.11 12.36 0.06
CA GLY A 46 6.86 11.69 -0.29
C GLY A 46 7.06 10.26 -0.77
N VAL A 47 8.02 10.04 -1.66
CA VAL A 47 8.38 8.70 -2.17
C VAL A 47 8.93 7.82 -1.03
N LEU A 48 9.86 8.33 -0.22
CA LEU A 48 10.41 7.61 0.93
C LEU A 48 9.31 7.19 1.91
N PHE A 49 8.40 8.11 2.22
CA PHE A 49 7.25 7.84 3.09
C PHE A 49 6.32 6.77 2.48
N ALA A 50 6.00 6.88 1.19
CA ALA A 50 5.10 5.95 0.51
C ALA A 50 5.69 4.54 0.41
N VAL A 51 6.99 4.42 0.16
CA VAL A 51 7.73 3.13 0.18
C VAL A 51 7.75 2.56 1.60
N GLY A 52 8.09 3.37 2.61
CA GLY A 52 8.09 2.95 4.01
C GLY A 52 6.72 2.42 4.46
N MET A 53 5.64 3.12 4.10
CA MET A 53 4.28 2.65 4.39
C MET A 53 3.89 1.40 3.61
N ASN A 54 4.33 1.22 2.37
CA ASN A 54 4.07 0.00 1.62
C ASN A 54 4.76 -1.22 2.27
N ILE A 55 6.03 -1.07 2.67
CA ILE A 55 6.77 -2.12 3.39
C ILE A 55 6.09 -2.43 4.72
N TRP A 56 5.72 -1.40 5.50
CA TRP A 56 5.02 -1.58 6.77
C TRP A 56 3.67 -2.28 6.59
N SER A 57 2.90 -1.89 5.57
CA SER A 57 1.62 -2.50 5.23
C SER A 57 1.80 -3.97 4.82
N TYR A 58 2.88 -4.33 4.13
CA TYR A 58 3.17 -5.72 3.79
C TYR A 58 3.43 -6.57 5.04
N TRP A 59 4.27 -6.08 5.96
CA TRP A 59 4.61 -6.77 7.20
C TRP A 59 3.43 -6.88 8.18
N TYR A 60 2.62 -5.83 8.29
CA TYR A 60 1.44 -5.85 9.15
C TYR A 60 0.30 -6.66 8.54
N SER A 61 0.21 -6.75 7.21
CA SER A 61 -0.77 -7.59 6.52
C SER A 61 -0.60 -9.07 6.86
N ASP A 62 0.64 -9.58 6.94
CA ASP A 62 0.89 -10.97 7.37
C ASP A 62 0.38 -11.23 8.80
N SER A 63 0.48 -10.24 9.70
CA SER A 63 0.00 -10.37 11.09
C SER A 63 -1.51 -10.22 11.27
N LEU A 64 -2.18 -9.52 10.34
CA LEU A 64 -3.62 -9.29 10.40
C LEU A 64 -4.40 -10.58 10.10
N VAL A 65 -3.90 -11.39 9.18
CA VAL A 65 -4.49 -12.70 8.83
C VAL A 65 -4.48 -13.65 10.03
N ILE A 66 -3.39 -13.64 10.82
CA ILE A 66 -3.26 -14.48 12.02
C ILE A 66 -4.19 -13.99 13.15
N LYS A 67 -4.33 -12.67 13.33
CA LYS A 67 -5.27 -12.12 14.34
C LYS A 67 -6.74 -12.32 13.97
N MET A 68 -7.08 -12.37 12.68
CA MET A 68 -8.44 -12.65 12.21
C MET A 68 -8.79 -14.14 12.24
N SER A 69 -7.82 -15.04 12.14
CA SER A 69 -8.08 -16.49 12.20
C SER A 69 -8.28 -17.03 13.62
N GLY A 70 -8.20 -16.20 14.66
CA GLY A 70 -8.52 -16.60 16.04
C GLY A 70 -7.76 -17.83 16.52
N ALA A 71 -6.44 -17.87 16.32
CA ALA A 71 -5.56 -18.80 17.03
C ALA A 71 -5.04 -18.17 18.33
#